data_AF-A0A5C9E8C2-F1
#
_entry.id   AF-A0A5C9E8C2-F1
#
_cell.length_a   1.000
_cell.length_b   1.000
_cell.length_c   1.000
_cell.angle_alpha   90.00
_cell.angle_beta   90.00
_cell.angle_gamma   90.00
#
_symmetry.space_group_name_H-M   'P 1'
#
loop_
_entity.id
_entity.type
_entity.pdbx_description
1 polymer ?
#
loop_
_entity_poly.entity_id
_entity_poly.type
_entity_poly.pdbx_seq_one_letter_code
_entity_poly.pdbx_strand_id
1 'polypeptide(L)'
;MTKAICISQFLTPNIKNPKYSKMRYVFYTKIPRKDLTEEEYLRTNHSLLLRMNLKMKLFELVKFNYHYRSEQIIFFTGNLQEAIERGKQLYYNIWGAHEDIVLLCCHQNTIDN
;
A
#
# COMPACT_ATOMS: atom_id res chain seq x y z
N MET A 1 -3.82 14.77 11.35
CA MET A 1 -2.56 14.41 12.03
C MET A 1 -1.92 13.23 11.32
N THR A 2 -0.77 13.43 10.68
CA THR A 2 0.00 12.36 10.03
C THR A 2 0.67 11.51 11.11
N LYS A 3 0.25 10.25 11.32
CA LYS A 3 0.99 9.35 12.23
C LYS A 3 2.41 9.18 11.69
N ALA A 4 3.42 9.48 12.52
CA ALA A 4 4.81 9.25 12.16
C ALA A 4 5.04 7.76 11.90
N ILE A 5 5.50 7.42 10.69
CA ILE A 5 5.85 6.04 10.33
C ILE A 5 7.21 5.72 10.95
N CYS A 6 7.29 4.73 11.83
CA CYS A 6 8.56 4.31 12.43
C CYS A 6 9.18 3.17 11.62
N ILE A 7 10.39 3.36 11.08
CA ILE A 7 11.10 2.35 10.26
C ILE A 7 11.26 1.02 11.01
N SER A 8 11.46 1.06 12.33
CA SER A 8 11.64 -0.15 13.14
C SER A 8 10.45 -1.11 13.04
N GLN A 9 9.25 -0.60 12.80
CA GLN A 9 8.05 -1.41 12.59
C GLN A 9 8.14 -2.27 11.31
N PHE A 10 8.91 -1.84 10.32
CA PHE A 10 9.11 -2.58 9.05
C PHE A 10 10.20 -3.64 9.14
N LEU A 11 10.99 -3.70 10.21
CA LEU A 11 12.10 -4.64 10.30
C LEU A 11 11.67 -6.09 10.54
N THR A 12 10.44 -6.30 11.05
CA THR A 12 9.91 -7.65 11.26
C THR A 12 9.60 -8.32 9.91
N PRO A 13 10.16 -9.51 9.61
CA PRO A 13 9.89 -10.22 8.37
C PRO A 13 8.48 -10.80 8.32
N ASN A 14 7.91 -10.85 7.12
CA ASN A 14 6.67 -11.60 6.87
C ASN A 14 6.95 -13.11 6.88
N ILE A 15 6.12 -13.87 7.61
CA ILE A 15 6.18 -15.33 7.72
C ILE A 15 6.04 -16.03 6.35
N LYS A 16 5.11 -15.55 5.49
CA LYS A 16 4.85 -16.12 4.16
C LYS A 16 5.89 -15.69 3.12
N ASN A 17 6.54 -14.53 3.31
CA ASN A 17 7.58 -14.03 2.40
C ASN A 17 8.65 -13.23 3.17
N PRO A 18 9.69 -13.90 3.70
CA PRO A 18 10.68 -13.27 4.57
C PRO A 18 11.54 -12.19 3.91
N LYS A 19 11.51 -12.07 2.57
CA LYS A 19 12.19 -10.99 1.84
C LYS A 19 11.63 -9.61 2.19
N TYR A 20 10.37 -9.54 2.61
CA TYR A 20 9.66 -8.29 2.86
C TYR A 20 9.22 -8.16 4.32
N SER A 21 8.99 -6.91 4.72
CA SER A 21 8.38 -6.56 6.00
C SER A 21 6.99 -7.18 6.16
N LYS A 22 6.69 -7.63 7.38
CA LYS A 22 5.34 -8.00 7.83
C LYS A 22 4.41 -6.78 7.85
N MET A 23 4.96 -5.62 8.21
CA MET A 23 4.23 -4.37 8.17
C MET A 23 4.14 -3.83 6.77
N ARG A 24 2.98 -3.28 6.45
CA ARG A 24 2.73 -2.53 5.23
C ARG A 24 2.01 -1.25 5.56
N TYR A 25 2.15 -0.30 4.68
CA TYR A 25 1.46 0.96 4.77
C TYR A 25 0.61 1.18 3.55
N VAL A 26 -0.63 1.58 3.76
CA VAL A 26 -1.63 1.70 2.70
C VAL A 26 -1.88 3.18 2.47
N PHE A 27 -1.71 3.67 1.24
CA PHE A 27 -2.04 5.06 0.91
C PHE A 27 -3.54 5.27 0.74
N TYR A 28 -4.29 4.23 0.34
CA TYR A 28 -5.73 4.31 0.18
C TYR A 28 -6.41 2.97 0.34
N THR A 29 -7.56 2.97 1.01
CA THR A 29 -8.41 1.80 1.16
C THR A 29 -9.78 2.09 0.57
N LYS A 30 -10.01 1.54 -0.63
CA LYS A 30 -11.31 1.10 -1.18
C LYS A 30 -12.42 2.15 -1.35
N ILE A 31 -12.89 2.31 -2.59
CA ILE A 31 -14.15 2.99 -2.89
C ILE A 31 -15.32 2.09 -2.41
N PRO A 32 -16.31 2.60 -1.66
CA PRO A 32 -17.49 1.84 -1.25
C PRO A 32 -18.20 1.22 -2.46
N ARG A 33 -18.50 -0.09 -2.39
CA ARG A 33 -19.17 -0.83 -3.48
C ARG A 33 -20.53 -0.26 -3.87
N LYS A 34 -21.21 0.40 -2.93
CA LYS A 34 -22.60 0.87 -3.08
C LYS A 34 -22.82 1.83 -4.25
N ASP A 35 -21.76 2.51 -4.70
CA ASP A 35 -21.83 3.56 -5.73
C ASP A 35 -21.25 3.10 -7.08
N LEU A 36 -20.89 1.82 -7.23
CA LEU A 36 -20.21 1.28 -8.41
C LEU A 36 -20.91 0.04 -8.94
N THR A 37 -20.93 -0.12 -10.26
CA THR A 37 -21.23 -1.41 -10.89
C THR A 37 -20.18 -2.45 -10.49
N GLU A 38 -20.50 -3.73 -10.70
CA GLU A 38 -19.56 -4.81 -10.38
C GLU A 38 -18.25 -4.69 -11.17
N GLU A 39 -18.32 -4.32 -12.45
CA GLU A 39 -17.13 -4.11 -13.28
C GLU A 39 -16.29 -2.91 -12.79
N GLU A 40 -16.94 -1.80 -12.43
CA GLU A 40 -16.25 -0.62 -11.88
C GLU A 40 -15.61 -0.92 -10.52
N TYR A 41 -16.31 -1.65 -9.66
CA TYR A 41 -15.77 -2.08 -8.37
C TYR A 41 -14.54 -2.97 -8.55
N LEU A 42 -14.59 -3.94 -9.47
CA LEU A 42 -13.45 -4.82 -9.74
C LEU A 42 -12.23 -4.05 -10.29
N ARG A 43 -12.46 -3.05 -11.15
CA ARG A 43 -11.40 -2.17 -11.68
C ARG A 43 -10.83 -1.23 -10.61
N THR A 44 -11.65 -0.75 -9.70
CA THR A 44 -11.28 0.28 -8.70
C THR A 44 -10.85 -0.29 -7.35
N ASN A 45 -11.12 -1.56 -7.07
CA ASN A 45 -10.77 -2.22 -5.80
C ASN A 45 -9.29 -2.65 -5.74
N HIS A 46 -8.41 -1.65 -5.72
CA HIS A 46 -6.98 -1.82 -5.56
C HIS A 46 -6.45 -0.80 -4.53
N SER A 47 -5.30 -1.10 -3.95
CA SER A 47 -4.58 -0.17 -3.07
C SER A 47 -3.14 0.01 -3.52
N LEU A 48 -2.60 1.19 -3.23
CA LEU A 48 -1.17 1.43 -3.28
C LEU A 48 -0.59 1.12 -1.91
N LEU A 49 0.34 0.17 -1.88
CA LEU A 49 1.00 -0.31 -0.67
C LEU A 49 2.47 0.10 -0.68
N LEU A 50 2.97 0.45 0.49
CA LEU A 50 4.36 0.62 0.81
C LEU A 50 4.82 -0.54 1.69
N ARG A 51 5.92 -1.20 1.31
CA ARG A 51 6.55 -2.28 2.08
C ARG A 51 8.06 -2.10 2.08
N MET A 52 8.76 -2.68 3.05
CA MET A 52 10.21 -2.70 3.06
C MET A 52 10.74 -4.02 2.50
N ASN A 53 11.67 -3.94 1.57
CA ASN A 53 12.51 -5.05 1.14
C ASN A 53 13.66 -5.19 2.14
N LEU A 54 13.63 -6.25 2.94
CA LEU A 54 14.56 -6.43 4.06
C LEU A 54 15.97 -6.78 3.62
N LYS A 55 16.15 -7.31 2.40
CA LYS A 55 17.46 -7.58 1.81
C LYS A 55 18.14 -6.29 1.36
N MET A 56 17.40 -5.42 0.68
CA MET A 56 17.94 -4.16 0.14
C MET A 56 17.89 -3.01 1.15
N LYS A 57 17.12 -3.16 2.24
CA LYS A 57 16.80 -2.10 3.21
C LYS A 57 16.17 -0.86 2.57
N LEU A 58 15.44 -1.07 1.46
CA LEU A 58 14.70 -0.04 0.75
C LEU A 58 13.21 -0.32 0.80
N PHE A 59 12.42 0.72 0.58
CA PHE A 59 10.98 0.65 0.47
C PHE A 59 10.55 0.50 -0.98
N GLU A 60 9.52 -0.31 -1.21
CA GLU A 60 8.90 -0.55 -2.50
C GLU A 60 7.44 -0.07 -2.47
N LEU A 61 7.02 0.60 -3.54
CA LEU A 61 5.62 0.93 -3.80
C LEU A 61 5.00 -0.10 -4.74
N VAL A 62 3.91 -0.73 -4.32
CA VAL A 62 3.24 -1.77 -5.10
C VAL A 62 1.73 -1.56 -5.20
N LYS A 63 1.14 -1.89 -6.35
CA LYS A 63 -0.32 -1.97 -6.49
C LYS A 63 -0.80 -3.36 -6.09
N PHE A 64 -1.68 -3.41 -5.11
CA PHE A 64 -2.37 -4.62 -4.69
C PHE A 64 -3.78 -4.62 -5.23
N ASN A 65 -4.15 -5.68 -5.94
CA ASN A 65 -5.50 -5.90 -6.41
C ASN A 65 -6.23 -6.81 -5.42
N TYR A 66 -7.28 -6.30 -4.77
CA TYR A 66 -8.02 -7.06 -3.76
C TYR A 66 -8.83 -8.21 -4.35
N HIS A 67 -9.29 -8.08 -5.60
CA HIS A 67 -10.08 -9.13 -6.25
C HIS A 67 -9.22 -10.37 -6.53
N TYR A 68 -8.05 -10.18 -7.14
CA TYR A 68 -7.12 -11.27 -7.43
C TYR A 68 -6.19 -11.62 -6.25
N ARG A 69 -6.31 -10.90 -5.12
CA ARG A 69 -5.41 -10.95 -3.96
C ARG A 69 -3.92 -10.95 -4.37
N SER A 70 -3.59 -10.17 -5.40
CA SER A 70 -2.27 -10.20 -6.02
C SER A 70 -1.63 -8.82 -6.08
N GLU A 71 -0.30 -8.81 -5.97
CA GLU A 71 0.51 -7.63 -6.20
C GLU A 71 0.92 -7.64 -7.68
N GLN A 72 0.60 -6.56 -8.39
CA GLN A 72 0.73 -6.56 -9.85
C GLN A 72 1.97 -5.79 -10.34
N ILE A 73 2.30 -4.65 -9.72
CA ILE A 73 3.30 -3.71 -10.27
C ILE A 73 4.09 -3.07 -9.14
N ILE A 74 5.42 -3.03 -9.29
CA ILE A 74 6.33 -2.20 -8.47
C ILE A 74 6.51 -0.87 -9.20
N PHE A 75 6.12 0.24 -8.57
CA PHE A 75 6.19 1.57 -9.15
C PHE A 75 7.48 2.31 -8.79
N PHE A 76 8.11 1.93 -7.70
CA PHE A 76 9.23 2.66 -7.12
C PHE A 76 9.99 1.81 -6.10
N THR A 77 11.29 2.06 -5.98
CA THR A 77 12.15 1.56 -4.91
C THR A 77 13.04 2.71 -4.42
N GLY A 78 13.08 2.98 -3.12
CA GLY A 78 13.89 4.05 -2.55
C GLY A 78 13.85 4.07 -1.02
N ASN A 79 14.31 5.15 -0.40
CA ASN A 79 14.19 5.32 1.04
C ASN A 79 12.74 5.64 1.46
N LEU A 80 12.47 5.66 2.78
CA LEU A 80 11.10 5.86 3.29
C LEU A 80 10.50 7.19 2.82
N GLN A 81 11.26 8.27 2.87
CA GLN A 81 10.77 9.60 2.52
C GLN A 81 10.42 9.68 1.03
N GLU A 82 11.33 9.25 0.16
CA GLU A 82 11.09 9.19 -1.29
C GLU A 82 9.87 8.34 -1.64
N ALA A 83 9.73 7.19 -0.98
CA ALA A 83 8.61 6.28 -1.24
C ALA A 83 7.27 6.87 -0.74
N ILE A 84 7.25 7.61 0.36
CA ILE A 84 6.04 8.33 0.81
C ILE A 84 5.68 9.43 -0.18
N GLU A 85 6.63 10.26 -0.58
CA GLU A 85 6.41 11.36 -1.52
C GLU A 85 5.93 10.83 -2.86
N ARG A 86 6.59 9.79 -3.39
CA ARG A 86 6.19 9.14 -4.64
C ARG A 86 4.83 8.46 -4.53
N GLY A 87 4.53 7.83 -3.40
CA GLY A 87 3.25 7.20 -3.15
C GLY A 87 2.09 8.20 -3.13
N LYS A 88 2.30 9.36 -2.51
CA LYS A 88 1.33 10.48 -2.56
C LYS A 88 1.12 10.98 -3.99
N GLN A 89 2.18 11.22 -4.75
CA GLN A 89 2.08 11.66 -6.15
C GLN A 89 1.31 10.66 -7.02
N LEU A 90 1.66 9.37 -6.93
CA LEU A 90 0.96 8.31 -7.66
C LEU A 90 -0.50 8.21 -7.24
N TYR A 91 -0.78 8.37 -5.96
CA TYR A 91 -2.15 8.42 -5.47
C TYR A 91 -2.95 9.56 -6.11
N TYR A 92 -2.44 10.78 -6.07
CA TYR A 92 -3.08 11.93 -6.72
C TYR A 92 -3.30 11.71 -8.22
N ASN A 93 -2.32 11.17 -8.93
CA ASN A 93 -2.40 10.96 -10.37
C ASN A 93 -3.42 9.88 -10.77
N ILE A 94 -3.55 8.82 -9.97
CA ILE A 94 -4.42 7.69 -10.32
C ILE A 94 -5.87 7.94 -9.89
N TRP A 95 -6.10 8.56 -8.73
CA TRP A 95 -7.43 8.65 -8.13
C TRP A 95 -8.03 10.06 -8.08
N GLY A 96 -7.29 11.10 -8.48
CA GLY A 96 -7.72 12.49 -8.27
C GLY A 96 -7.66 12.84 -6.78
N ALA A 97 -7.43 14.10 -6.46
CA ALA A 97 -7.24 14.56 -5.08
C ALA A 97 -8.50 14.34 -4.22
N HIS A 98 -8.57 13.19 -3.54
CA HIS A 98 -9.44 12.99 -2.40
C HIS A 98 -8.64 13.33 -1.14
N GLU A 99 -9.15 14.29 -0.37
CA GLU A 99 -8.42 15.00 0.70
C GLU A 99 -8.00 14.10 1.88
N ASP A 100 -8.48 12.86 1.94
CA ASP A 100 -8.18 11.92 3.01
C ASP A 100 -7.27 10.80 2.52
N ILE A 101 -5.98 11.09 2.37
CA ILE A 101 -4.97 10.01 2.38
C ILE A 101 -5.00 9.41 3.78
N VAL A 102 -5.81 8.37 3.98
CA VAL A 102 -5.86 7.64 5.25
C VAL A 102 -4.64 6.72 5.30
N LEU A 103 -3.63 7.23 5.98
CA LEU A 103 -2.38 6.55 6.26
C LEU A 103 -2.59 5.44 7.30
N LEU A 104 -3.04 4.27 6.85
CA LEU A 104 -3.26 3.12 7.71
C LEU A 104 -2.03 2.22 7.75
N CYS A 105 -1.55 1.98 8.96
CA CYS A 105 -0.58 0.92 9.22
C CYS A 105 -1.35 -0.39 9.27
N CYS A 106 -1.14 -1.28 8.30
CA CYS A 106 -1.85 -2.54 8.20
C CYS A 106 -0.88 -3.69 8.46
N HIS A 107 -1.22 -4.55 9.42
CA HIS A 107 -0.59 -5.86 9.50
C HIS A 107 -1.05 -6.69 8.31
N GLN A 108 -0.17 -7.49 7.71
CA GLN A 108 -0.56 -8.27 6.54
C GLN A 108 -1.68 -9.29 6.84
N ASN A 109 -1.84 -9.69 8.11
CA ASN A 109 -2.89 -10.60 8.57
C ASN A 109 -4.28 -9.95 8.69
N THR A 110 -4.39 -8.62 8.59
CA THR A 110 -5.69 -7.90 8.65
C THR A 110 -6.34 -7.68 7.27
N ILE A 111 -5.66 -8.03 6.17
CA ILE A 111 -6.24 -7.97 4.80
C ILE A 111 -6.94 -9.29 4.43
N ASP A 112 -6.78 -10.34 5.25
CA ASP A 112 -7.29 -11.68 4.98
C ASP A 112 -8.71 -11.95 5.51
N ASN A 113 -9.37 -10.98 6.18
CA ASN A 113 -10.75 -11.09 6.69
C ASN A 113 -11.73 -10.17 5.94
#